data_AF-A0AAV2QM58-F1
#
_entry.id   AF-A0AAV2QM58-F1
#
_cell.length_a   1.000
_cell.length_b   1.000
_cell.length_c   1.000
_cell.angle_alpha   90.00
_cell.angle_beta   90.00
_cell.angle_gamma   90.00
#
_symmetry.space_group_name_H-M   'P 1'
#
loop_
_entity.id
_entity.type
_entity.pdbx_description
1 polymer ?
#
loop_
_entity_poly.entity_id
_entity_poly.type
_entity_poly.pdbx_seq_one_letter_code
_entity_poly.pdbx_strand_id
1 'polypeptide(L)'
;MIVRDIAVQELGYAQHLTPQEYFPPRSKVFMLGQPHYGCMGEIIEIDSSHKGRIRVAMTVSVEPNLDSIKQKQDYYTERYMNSWEAAQLLGISSNLVARMTGIIFMLPPVGPDPMAEIEQRNKINIGLNLKNNKKNEEVNDFFFVHKTITVILPLLYNQFCFMEKKYVLAIKAQPAFSTSLFYYNNSYSKEKTAELRTWLKESEFSKAERQVCGTQTLSETIVKKIVEEVNKLSSVRAKVTKMQVRPHLLFKPNQLQGSTPPDKSVNFMLFDRVINVREGFSVPLGARGTIIG
;
A
#
# COMPACT_ATOMS: atom_id res chain seq x y z
N MET A 1 -4.42 -17.86 29.74
CA MET A 1 -3.51 -18.04 30.89
C MET A 1 -3.36 -16.67 31.54
N ILE A 2 -3.87 -16.47 32.75
CA ILE A 2 -3.83 -15.18 33.46
C ILE A 2 -2.83 -15.34 34.60
N VAL A 3 -1.77 -14.53 34.59
CA VAL A 3 -0.79 -14.48 35.68
C VAL A 3 -1.26 -13.39 36.65
N ARG A 4 -1.35 -13.73 37.93
CA ARG A 4 -1.67 -12.81 39.04
C ARG A 4 -0.42 -12.65 39.92
N ASP A 5 -0.37 -11.56 40.69
CA ASP A 5 0.63 -11.33 41.75
C ASP A 5 2.09 -11.18 41.25
N ILE A 6 2.29 -10.35 40.22
CA ILE A 6 3.62 -9.99 39.75
C ILE A 6 4.24 -8.97 40.72
N ALA A 7 5.44 -9.26 41.24
CA ALA A 7 6.17 -8.43 42.20
C ALA A 7 6.84 -7.18 41.58
N VAL A 8 6.48 -6.81 40.34
CA VAL A 8 7.08 -5.70 39.61
C VAL A 8 6.14 -4.50 39.72
N GLN A 9 6.58 -3.45 40.42
CA GLN A 9 5.89 -2.17 40.47
C GLN A 9 6.35 -1.34 39.26
N GLU A 10 5.42 -1.01 38.36
CA GLU A 10 5.70 -0.16 37.21
C GLU A 10 5.82 1.30 37.67
N LEU A 11 7.06 1.76 37.90
CA LEU A 11 7.37 3.12 38.36
C LEU A 11 7.09 4.21 37.30
N GLY A 12 6.73 3.82 36.07
CA GLY A 12 6.48 4.75 34.95
C GLY A 12 5.10 5.39 34.95
N TYR A 13 4.17 4.92 35.79
CA TYR A 13 2.80 5.44 35.83
C TYR A 13 2.64 6.47 36.94
N ALA A 14 2.93 7.74 36.64
CA ALA A 14 2.58 8.85 37.52
C ALA A 14 1.04 8.91 37.65
N GLN A 15 0.51 8.35 38.73
CA GLN A 15 -0.92 8.36 39.01
C GLN A 15 -1.35 9.73 39.53
N HIS A 16 -2.38 10.27 38.88
CA HIS A 16 -3.13 11.49 39.24
C HIS A 16 -2.46 12.82 38.93
N LEU A 17 -2.39 13.15 37.64
CA LEU A 17 -2.28 14.54 37.20
C LEU A 17 -3.66 15.18 37.27
N THR A 18 -3.79 16.28 38.01
CA THR A 18 -4.93 17.18 37.87
C THR A 18 -5.04 17.66 36.42
N PRO A 19 -6.23 18.08 35.93
CA PRO A 19 -6.36 18.63 34.58
C PRO A 19 -5.35 19.76 34.31
N GLN A 20 -5.04 20.59 35.33
CA GLN A 20 -4.03 21.64 35.24
C GLN A 20 -2.61 21.10 34.99
N GLU A 21 -2.22 20.05 35.69
CA GLU A 21 -0.89 19.43 35.52
C GLU A 21 -0.80 18.62 34.23
N TYR A 22 -1.89 17.97 33.82
CA TYR A 22 -1.91 17.20 32.57
C TYR A 22 -1.89 18.13 31.35
N PHE A 23 -2.56 19.27 31.42
CA PHE A 23 -2.68 20.24 30.32
C PHE A 23 -2.03 21.60 30.68
N PRO A 24 -0.70 21.67 30.81
CA PRO A 24 -0.06 22.94 31.14
C PRO A 24 -0.21 23.95 29.98
N PRO A 25 -0.25 25.26 30.27
CA PRO A 25 -0.31 26.30 29.24
C PRO A 25 0.76 26.11 28.17
N ARG A 26 0.43 26.46 26.92
CA ARG A 26 1.26 26.32 25.71
C ARG A 26 1.53 24.87 25.26
N SER A 27 0.95 23.87 25.93
CA SER A 27 0.99 22.49 25.44
C SER A 27 0.20 22.34 24.14
N LYS A 28 0.74 21.54 23.22
CA LYS A 28 0.07 21.13 21.97
C LYS A 28 -1.01 20.09 22.27
N VAL A 29 -2.19 20.27 21.70
CA VAL A 29 -3.31 19.33 21.81
C VAL A 29 -4.03 19.19 20.47
N PHE A 30 -4.76 18.10 20.29
CA PHE A 30 -5.61 17.84 19.13
C PHE A 30 -7.06 17.73 19.58
N MET A 31 -7.98 18.20 18.75
CA MET A 31 -9.41 18.13 19.01
C MET A 31 -9.98 16.77 18.59
N LEU A 32 -10.67 16.09 19.51
CA LEU A 32 -11.41 14.84 19.26
C LEU A 32 -12.93 15.06 19.11
N GLY A 33 -13.41 16.29 19.24
CA GLY A 33 -14.83 16.63 19.08
C GLY A 33 -15.13 17.48 17.84
N GLN A 34 -16.42 17.60 17.53
CA GLN A 34 -16.90 18.54 16.51
C GLN A 34 -16.92 19.98 17.05
N PRO A 35 -16.77 21.01 16.20
CA PRO A 35 -16.68 20.96 14.72
C PRO A 35 -15.27 20.82 14.15
N HIS A 36 -14.22 20.80 14.98
CA HIS A 36 -12.82 20.88 14.51
C HIS A 36 -12.02 19.60 14.76
N TYR A 37 -12.65 18.43 14.56
CA TYR A 37 -12.00 17.13 14.75
C TYR A 37 -10.66 17.06 13.98
N GLY A 38 -9.60 16.60 14.65
CA GLY A 38 -8.25 16.50 14.10
C GLY A 38 -7.47 17.81 14.05
N CYS A 39 -8.05 18.98 14.35
CA CYS A 39 -7.28 20.23 14.36
C CYS A 39 -6.30 20.27 15.54
N MET A 40 -5.08 20.71 15.26
CA MET A 40 -4.06 20.98 16.27
C MET A 40 -4.27 22.36 16.89
N GLY A 41 -4.07 22.47 18.20
CA GLY A 41 -4.16 23.72 18.93
C GLY A 41 -3.18 23.79 20.10
N GLU A 42 -3.23 24.92 20.79
CA GLU A 42 -2.43 25.21 21.98
C GLU A 42 -3.33 25.57 23.16
N ILE A 43 -2.94 25.11 24.34
CA ILE A 43 -3.64 25.44 25.59
C ILE A 43 -3.30 26.87 25.99
N ILE A 44 -4.34 27.67 26.22
CA ILE A 44 -4.19 29.05 26.69
C ILE A 44 -4.16 29.04 28.23
N GLU A 45 -5.27 28.62 28.83
CA GLU A 45 -5.47 28.63 30.28
C GLU A 45 -6.56 27.64 30.71
N ILE A 46 -6.52 27.26 31.97
CA ILE A 46 -7.53 26.45 32.64
C ILE A 46 -8.09 27.28 33.77
N ASP A 47 -9.24 27.90 33.55
CA ASP A 47 -9.91 28.69 34.58
C ASP A 47 -10.71 27.76 35.49
N SER A 48 -10.40 27.79 36.79
CA SER A 48 -11.11 27.08 37.85
C SER A 48 -12.60 27.42 37.88
N SER A 49 -12.99 28.60 37.38
CA SER A 49 -14.37 29.08 37.31
C SER A 49 -15.19 28.42 36.18
N HIS A 50 -14.54 27.82 35.19
CA HIS A 50 -15.20 27.29 33.98
C HIS A 50 -15.65 25.82 34.08
N LYS A 51 -15.93 25.32 35.29
CA LYS A 51 -16.50 23.97 35.53
C LYS A 51 -15.69 22.86 34.83
N GLY A 52 -14.36 22.93 34.89
CA GLY A 52 -13.47 21.93 34.31
C GLY A 52 -13.30 21.98 32.78
N ARG A 53 -13.60 23.11 32.12
CA ARG A 53 -13.29 23.34 30.70
C ARG A 53 -11.94 24.01 30.51
N ILE A 54 -11.28 23.70 29.40
CA ILE A 54 -9.95 24.21 29.03
C ILE A 54 -10.11 25.21 27.88
N ARG A 55 -9.49 26.40 28.00
CA ARG A 55 -9.42 27.36 26.89
C ARG A 55 -8.27 26.98 25.96
N VAL A 56 -8.61 26.79 24.68
CA VAL A 56 -7.68 26.34 23.64
C VAL A 56 -7.74 27.28 22.43
N ALA A 57 -6.58 27.53 21.82
CA ALA A 57 -6.45 28.19 20.54
C ALA A 57 -6.24 27.12 19.45
N MET A 58 -7.29 26.81 18.70
CA MET A 58 -7.25 25.79 17.64
C MET A 58 -6.82 26.40 16.31
N THR A 59 -5.92 25.72 15.60
CA THR A 59 -5.46 26.11 14.26
C THR A 59 -6.31 25.40 13.20
N VAL A 60 -7.25 26.13 12.62
CA VAL A 60 -8.19 25.63 11.63
C VAL A 60 -7.65 25.99 10.24
N SER A 61 -7.37 25.00 9.41
CA SER A 61 -6.98 25.21 8.01
C SER A 61 -8.07 24.65 7.09
N VAL A 62 -8.12 25.17 5.87
CA VAL A 62 -9.04 24.69 4.84
C VAL A 62 -8.58 23.33 4.35
N GLU A 63 -9.49 22.37 4.30
CA GLU A 63 -9.23 21.04 3.75
C GLU A 63 -9.50 21.03 2.24
N PRO A 64 -8.71 20.30 1.42
CA PRO A 64 -8.96 20.24 -0.01
C PRO A 64 -10.31 19.57 -0.32
N ASN A 65 -10.96 19.98 -1.40
CA ASN A 65 -12.14 19.29 -1.89
C ASN A 65 -11.70 18.21 -2.90
N LEU A 66 -11.94 16.94 -2.58
CA LEU A 66 -11.63 15.81 -3.46
C LEU A 66 -12.88 15.16 -4.06
N ASP A 67 -14.07 15.70 -3.81
CA ASP A 67 -15.33 15.05 -4.23
C ASP A 67 -15.39 14.90 -5.75
N SER A 68 -14.90 15.89 -6.49
CA SER A 68 -14.81 15.85 -7.96
C SER A 68 -13.87 14.75 -8.46
N ILE A 69 -12.78 14.49 -7.73
CA ILE A 69 -11.80 13.44 -8.05
C ILE A 69 -12.39 12.08 -7.70
N LYS A 70 -13.02 11.94 -6.52
CA LYS A 70 -13.71 10.72 -6.08
C LYS A 70 -14.79 10.30 -7.08
N GLN A 71 -15.64 11.24 -7.51
CA GLN A 71 -16.70 10.96 -8.48
C GLN A 71 -16.18 10.50 -9.85
N LYS A 72 -14.97 10.95 -10.23
CA LYS A 72 -14.32 10.57 -11.50
C LYS A 72 -13.30 9.46 -11.34
N GLN A 73 -13.26 8.79 -10.18
CA GLN A 73 -12.30 7.73 -9.91
C GLN A 73 -12.40 6.60 -10.93
N ASP A 74 -13.61 6.14 -11.26
CA ASP A 74 -13.82 5.06 -12.25
C ASP A 74 -13.31 5.44 -13.64
N TYR A 75 -13.34 6.74 -13.98
CA TYR A 75 -12.82 7.23 -15.24
C TYR A 75 -11.28 7.27 -15.27
N TYR A 76 -10.64 7.51 -14.11
CA TYR A 76 -9.18 7.57 -14.00
C TYR A 76 -8.53 6.23 -13.63
N THR A 77 -9.32 5.28 -13.14
CA THR A 77 -8.86 3.95 -12.75
C THR A 77 -8.82 3.07 -13.99
N GLU A 78 -7.68 2.41 -14.22
CA GLU A 78 -7.59 1.46 -15.32
C GLU A 78 -8.54 0.27 -15.06
N ARG A 79 -9.23 -0.17 -16.10
CA ARG A 79 -10.21 -1.25 -15.99
C ARG A 79 -9.50 -2.55 -15.61
N TYR A 80 -9.84 -3.07 -14.44
CA TYR A 80 -9.52 -4.44 -14.07
C TYR A 80 -10.34 -5.42 -14.91
N MET A 81 -9.70 -6.53 -15.25
CA MET A 81 -10.32 -7.58 -16.04
C MET A 81 -9.98 -8.93 -15.42
N ASN A 82 -10.97 -9.79 -15.29
CA ASN A 82 -10.74 -11.07 -14.65
C ASN A 82 -9.98 -12.04 -15.58
N SER A 83 -9.45 -13.13 -15.01
CA SER A 83 -8.66 -14.09 -15.78
C SER A 83 -9.42 -14.81 -16.88
N TRP A 84 -10.75 -14.90 -16.80
CA TRP A 84 -11.58 -15.53 -17.81
C TRP A 84 -11.77 -14.59 -19.01
N GLU A 85 -12.12 -13.32 -18.76
CA GLU A 85 -12.22 -12.28 -19.79
C GLU A 85 -10.89 -12.12 -20.53
N ALA A 86 -9.77 -12.08 -19.79
CA ALA A 86 -8.43 -12.02 -20.38
C ALA A 86 -8.14 -13.23 -21.29
N ALA A 87 -8.53 -14.42 -20.87
CA ALA A 87 -8.34 -15.66 -21.62
C ALA A 87 -9.16 -15.66 -22.93
N GLN A 88 -10.42 -15.19 -22.87
CA GLN A 88 -11.30 -15.07 -24.03
C GLN A 88 -10.74 -14.06 -25.05
N LEU A 89 -10.32 -12.87 -24.60
CA LEU A 89 -9.74 -11.85 -25.49
C LEU A 89 -8.46 -12.32 -26.19
N LEU A 90 -7.64 -13.10 -25.48
CA LEU A 90 -6.37 -13.60 -26.01
C LEU A 90 -6.52 -14.91 -26.79
N GLY A 91 -7.69 -15.55 -26.78
CA GLY A 91 -7.89 -16.87 -27.40
C GLY A 91 -7.02 -17.98 -26.78
N ILE A 92 -6.69 -17.87 -25.49
CA ILE A 92 -5.86 -18.84 -24.76
C ILE A 92 -6.58 -19.39 -23.52
N SER A 93 -6.05 -20.46 -22.91
CA SER A 93 -6.64 -20.99 -21.69
C SER A 93 -6.38 -20.09 -20.48
N SER A 94 -7.33 -20.02 -19.55
CA SER A 94 -7.17 -19.30 -18.28
C SER A 94 -5.97 -19.79 -17.47
N ASN A 95 -5.66 -21.09 -17.53
CA ASN A 95 -4.45 -21.66 -16.93
C ASN A 95 -3.17 -21.06 -17.53
N LEU A 96 -3.11 -20.87 -18.85
CA LEU A 96 -1.95 -20.25 -19.51
C LEU A 96 -1.79 -18.79 -19.08
N VAL A 97 -2.89 -18.01 -19.03
CA VAL A 97 -2.89 -16.62 -18.51
C VAL A 97 -2.37 -16.60 -17.06
N ALA A 98 -2.87 -17.49 -16.22
CA ALA A 98 -2.49 -17.57 -14.82
C ALA A 98 -1.00 -17.92 -14.62
N ARG A 99 -0.41 -18.71 -15.51
CA ARG A 99 1.01 -19.07 -15.49
C ARG A 99 1.88 -17.93 -16.02
N MET A 100 1.49 -17.32 -17.14
CA MET A 100 2.21 -16.19 -17.75
C MET A 100 2.29 -14.98 -16.81
N THR A 101 1.20 -14.67 -16.11
CA THR A 101 1.16 -13.61 -15.09
C THR A 101 1.92 -13.96 -13.81
N GLY A 102 2.19 -15.25 -13.57
CA GLY A 102 2.94 -15.75 -12.43
C GLY A 102 4.42 -16.00 -12.73
N ILE A 103 5.01 -16.95 -12.01
CA ILE A 103 6.40 -17.38 -12.17
C ILE A 103 6.41 -18.65 -13.02
N ILE A 104 7.26 -18.66 -14.05
CA ILE A 104 7.54 -19.83 -14.89
C ILE A 104 9.05 -20.02 -14.89
N PHE A 105 9.54 -21.13 -14.36
CA PHE A 105 10.96 -21.45 -14.36
C PHE A 105 11.34 -22.28 -15.57
N MET A 106 12.30 -21.79 -16.33
CA MET A 106 13.02 -22.53 -17.35
C MET A 106 14.29 -23.13 -16.74
N LEU A 107 14.54 -24.41 -17.01
CA LEU A 107 15.79 -25.08 -16.66
C LEU A 107 16.72 -25.16 -17.90
N PRO A 108 17.98 -24.73 -17.80
CA PRO A 108 18.98 -24.94 -18.85
C PRO A 108 19.29 -26.43 -19.09
N PRO A 109 19.91 -26.79 -20.24
CA PRO A 109 20.27 -28.17 -20.55
C PRO A 109 21.22 -28.74 -19.50
N VAL A 110 21.12 -30.04 -19.29
CA VAL A 110 22.12 -30.79 -18.53
C VAL A 110 23.41 -30.82 -19.35
N GLY A 111 24.55 -30.54 -18.72
CA GLY A 111 25.84 -30.99 -19.25
C GLY A 111 25.92 -32.52 -19.25
N PRO A 112 27.07 -33.13 -19.58
CA PRO A 112 27.21 -34.58 -19.65
C PRO A 112 26.99 -35.32 -18.31
N ASP A 113 26.82 -34.61 -17.19
CA ASP A 113 26.60 -35.21 -15.87
C ASP A 113 25.11 -35.11 -15.43
N PRO A 114 24.35 -36.22 -15.43
CA PRO A 114 22.93 -36.26 -15.10
C PRO A 114 22.61 -36.05 -13.61
N MET A 115 23.61 -36.15 -12.72
CA MET A 115 23.42 -36.22 -11.26
C MET A 115 23.61 -34.90 -10.51
N ALA A 116 23.88 -33.77 -11.19
CA ALA A 116 23.80 -32.47 -10.54
C ALA A 116 22.35 -32.15 -10.18
N GLU A 117 22.05 -32.26 -8.89
CA GLU A 117 20.74 -32.11 -8.26
C GLU A 117 19.95 -30.93 -8.85
N ILE A 118 18.67 -31.16 -9.14
CA ILE A 118 17.71 -30.19 -9.69
C ILE A 118 17.67 -28.87 -8.89
N GLU A 119 18.12 -28.91 -7.63
CA GLU A 119 18.20 -27.78 -6.71
C GLU A 119 19.37 -26.84 -6.98
N GLN A 120 20.49 -27.33 -7.51
CA GLN A 120 21.67 -26.51 -7.87
C GLN A 120 21.59 -25.92 -9.28
N ARG A 121 20.53 -26.21 -10.03
CA ARG A 121 20.35 -25.68 -11.39
C ARG A 121 19.91 -24.22 -11.33
N ASN A 122 20.59 -23.36 -12.08
CA ASN A 122 20.22 -21.95 -12.26
C ASN A 122 18.85 -21.84 -12.96
N LYS A 123 17.78 -21.82 -12.16
CA LYS A 123 16.39 -21.62 -12.62
C LYS A 123 16.24 -20.19 -13.15
N ILE A 124 15.81 -20.05 -14.40
CA ILE A 124 15.55 -18.75 -15.01
C ILE A 124 14.05 -18.51 -14.99
N ASN A 125 13.59 -17.45 -14.31
CA ASN A 125 12.19 -17.05 -14.42
C ASN A 125 11.94 -16.37 -15.78
N ILE A 126 10.97 -16.90 -16.53
CA ILE A 126 10.50 -16.39 -17.83
C ILE A 126 9.03 -15.91 -17.77
N GLY A 127 8.38 -16.00 -16.60
CA GLY A 127 7.05 -15.44 -16.38
C GLY A 127 7.10 -13.99 -15.92
N LEU A 128 5.99 -13.25 -16.08
CA LEU A 128 5.90 -11.82 -15.73
C LEU A 128 6.04 -11.55 -14.24
N ASN A 129 5.80 -12.56 -13.38
CA ASN A 129 5.93 -12.46 -11.92
C ASN A 129 5.11 -11.31 -11.31
N LEU A 130 3.90 -11.11 -11.82
CA LEU A 130 2.94 -10.09 -11.36
C LEU A 130 2.17 -10.54 -10.12
N LYS A 131 2.13 -11.85 -9.86
CA LYS A 131 1.56 -12.44 -8.63
C LYS A 131 2.51 -13.43 -7.99
N ASN A 132 2.49 -13.45 -6.66
CA ASN A 132 3.21 -14.41 -5.85
C ASN A 132 2.28 -15.00 -4.78
N ASN A 133 1.61 -16.09 -5.13
CA ASN A 133 0.64 -16.76 -4.24
C ASN A 133 1.27 -17.23 -2.92
N LYS A 134 2.57 -17.57 -2.89
CA LYS A 134 3.23 -18.04 -1.67
C LYS A 134 3.41 -16.94 -0.63
N LYS A 135 3.66 -15.70 -1.09
CA LYS A 135 3.83 -14.53 -0.23
C LYS A 135 2.55 -13.68 -0.14
N ASN A 136 1.51 -14.05 -0.87
CA ASN A 136 0.29 -13.25 -1.04
C ASN A 136 0.59 -11.81 -1.50
N GLU A 137 1.48 -11.69 -2.50
CA GLU A 137 1.90 -10.40 -3.06
C GLU A 137 1.45 -10.27 -4.52
N GLU A 138 1.17 -9.03 -4.93
CA GLU A 138 0.90 -8.62 -6.30
C GLU A 138 1.75 -7.39 -6.67
N VAL A 139 1.93 -7.17 -7.96
CA VAL A 139 2.59 -5.97 -8.48
C VAL A 139 1.53 -4.89 -8.69
N ASN A 140 1.68 -3.76 -8.00
CA ASN A 140 0.74 -2.64 -8.04
C ASN A 140 0.59 -2.11 -9.47
N ASP A 141 -0.61 -1.68 -9.86
CA ASP A 141 -0.97 -1.15 -11.19
C ASP A 141 -0.74 -2.06 -12.41
N PHE A 142 -0.24 -3.29 -12.23
CA PHE A 142 0.03 -4.22 -13.35
C PHE A 142 -0.75 -5.54 -13.27
N PHE A 143 -1.22 -5.95 -12.09
CA PHE A 143 -1.95 -7.22 -11.95
C PHE A 143 -3.37 -7.12 -12.54
N PHE A 144 -3.64 -7.86 -13.62
CA PHE A 144 -4.95 -7.95 -14.28
C PHE A 144 -5.57 -6.62 -14.77
N VAL A 145 -4.71 -5.65 -15.05
CA VAL A 145 -5.12 -4.39 -15.65
C VAL A 145 -5.21 -4.52 -17.18
N HIS A 146 -6.13 -3.78 -17.81
CA HIS A 146 -6.38 -3.83 -19.25
C HIS A 146 -5.11 -3.73 -20.10
N LYS A 147 -4.16 -2.82 -19.78
CA LYS A 147 -2.88 -2.68 -20.50
C LYS A 147 -2.04 -3.97 -20.43
N THR A 148 -1.93 -4.57 -19.26
CA THR A 148 -1.20 -5.84 -19.08
C THR A 148 -1.79 -6.94 -19.94
N ILE A 149 -3.11 -7.02 -20.02
CA ILE A 149 -3.79 -8.09 -20.75
C ILE A 149 -3.76 -7.87 -22.26
N THR A 150 -3.97 -6.64 -22.72
CA THR A 150 -4.11 -6.33 -24.16
C THR A 150 -2.77 -6.07 -24.85
N VAL A 151 -1.71 -5.79 -24.10
CA VAL A 151 -0.39 -5.47 -24.66
C VAL A 151 0.68 -6.44 -24.17
N ILE A 152 0.86 -6.56 -22.85
CA ILE A 152 2.01 -7.29 -22.28
C ILE A 152 1.87 -8.81 -22.46
N LEU A 153 0.68 -9.37 -22.20
CA LEU A 153 0.43 -10.80 -22.37
C LEU A 153 0.57 -11.27 -23.84
N PRO A 154 0.02 -10.59 -24.86
CA PRO A 154 0.26 -10.95 -26.26
C PRO A 154 1.73 -10.91 -26.63
N LEU A 155 2.48 -9.90 -26.18
CA LEU A 155 3.92 -9.80 -26.43
C LEU A 155 4.66 -11.01 -25.84
N LEU A 156 4.39 -11.36 -24.58
CA LEU A 156 4.99 -12.54 -23.96
C LEU A 156 4.56 -13.83 -24.67
N TYR A 157 3.30 -13.94 -25.08
CA TYR A 157 2.79 -15.10 -25.81
C TYR A 157 3.51 -15.27 -27.16
N ASN A 158 3.70 -14.18 -27.89
CA ASN A 158 4.43 -14.16 -29.16
C ASN A 158 5.90 -14.54 -28.96
N GLN A 159 6.54 -14.05 -27.90
CA GLN A 159 7.90 -14.46 -27.53
C GLN A 159 7.97 -15.98 -27.27
N PHE A 160 7.00 -16.55 -26.54
CA PHE A 160 6.94 -18.01 -26.34
C PHE A 160 6.70 -18.79 -27.64
N CYS A 161 5.84 -18.28 -28.53
CA CYS A 161 5.59 -18.91 -29.83
C CYS A 161 6.82 -18.86 -30.75
N PHE A 162 7.57 -17.76 -30.72
CA PHE A 162 8.81 -17.56 -31.47
C PHE A 162 9.98 -18.37 -30.93
N MET A 163 10.00 -18.63 -29.62
CA MET A 163 10.92 -19.57 -28.99
C MET A 163 10.66 -20.98 -29.48
N GLU A 164 9.44 -21.50 -29.33
CA GLU A 164 8.97 -22.74 -29.97
C GLU A 164 7.47 -22.94 -29.71
N LYS A 165 6.69 -23.34 -30.72
CA LYS A 165 5.27 -23.70 -30.54
C LYS A 165 5.04 -24.79 -29.47
N LYS A 166 6.02 -25.66 -29.24
CA LYS A 166 5.97 -26.70 -28.21
C LYS A 166 5.99 -26.13 -26.78
N TYR A 167 6.58 -24.96 -26.54
CA TYR A 167 6.54 -24.32 -25.21
C TYR A 167 5.10 -24.05 -24.77
N VAL A 168 4.30 -23.44 -25.65
CA VAL A 168 2.89 -23.15 -25.36
C VAL A 168 2.10 -24.44 -25.13
N LEU A 169 2.34 -25.48 -25.93
CA LEU A 169 1.68 -26.78 -25.78
C LEU A 169 2.06 -27.47 -24.47
N ALA A 170 3.34 -27.46 -24.09
CA ALA A 170 3.80 -28.07 -22.85
C ALA A 170 3.37 -27.28 -21.61
N ILE A 171 3.27 -25.95 -21.68
CA ILE A 171 2.66 -25.15 -20.60
C ILE A 171 1.16 -25.47 -20.47
N LYS A 172 0.46 -25.63 -21.60
CA LYS A 172 -0.97 -26.02 -21.63
C LYS A 172 -1.22 -27.44 -21.10
N ALA A 173 -0.32 -28.38 -21.38
CA ALA A 173 -0.47 -29.79 -21.02
C ALA A 173 -0.19 -30.07 -19.52
N GLN A 174 0.47 -29.15 -18.82
CA GLN A 174 0.75 -29.31 -17.40
C GLN A 174 -0.51 -29.03 -16.54
N PRO A 175 -0.81 -29.89 -15.54
CA PRO A 175 -1.96 -29.69 -14.67
C PRO A 175 -1.81 -28.40 -13.84
N ALA A 176 -2.93 -27.75 -13.49
CA ALA A 176 -2.94 -26.44 -12.81
C ALA A 176 -2.11 -26.39 -11.51
N PHE A 177 -1.91 -27.54 -10.86
CA PHE A 177 -1.16 -27.68 -9.59
C PHE A 177 0.29 -28.16 -9.77
N SER A 178 0.79 -28.37 -11.00
CA SER A 178 2.18 -28.77 -11.20
C SER A 178 3.13 -27.63 -10.85
N THR A 179 4.32 -27.97 -10.36
CA THR A 179 5.44 -27.04 -10.26
C THR A 179 5.61 -26.34 -11.61
N SER A 180 5.72 -25.00 -11.62
CA SER A 180 5.97 -24.19 -12.83
C SER A 180 7.39 -24.41 -13.39
N LEU A 181 7.85 -25.66 -13.43
CA LEU A 181 9.12 -26.07 -13.97
C LEU A 181 8.89 -26.54 -15.40
N PHE A 182 9.57 -25.89 -16.33
CA PHE A 182 9.63 -26.31 -17.72
C PHE A 182 10.94 -27.05 -17.98
N TYR A 183 10.82 -28.29 -18.46
CA TYR A 183 11.97 -29.13 -18.79
C TYR A 183 12.43 -28.91 -20.23
N TYR A 184 13.75 -28.86 -20.35
CA TYR A 184 14.52 -28.68 -21.58
C TYR A 184 14.25 -29.78 -22.63
N ASN A 185 14.10 -29.40 -23.90
CA ASN A 185 14.41 -30.29 -25.03
C ASN A 185 15.06 -29.45 -26.17
N ASN A 186 15.63 -30.12 -27.18
CA ASN A 186 16.53 -29.71 -28.28
C ASN A 186 16.33 -28.35 -29.02
N SER A 187 15.39 -27.50 -28.61
CA SER A 187 14.98 -26.27 -29.28
C SER A 187 15.28 -25.01 -28.46
N TYR A 188 16.40 -25.02 -27.73
CA TYR A 188 16.83 -23.88 -26.92
C TYR A 188 17.72 -22.93 -27.72
N SER A 189 17.36 -21.65 -27.74
CA SER A 189 18.29 -20.57 -28.07
C SER A 189 18.70 -19.84 -26.80
N LYS A 190 20.00 -19.94 -26.49
CA LYS A 190 20.63 -19.22 -25.36
C LYS A 190 20.46 -17.71 -25.50
N GLU A 191 20.58 -17.22 -26.72
CA GLU A 191 20.46 -15.82 -27.09
C GLU A 191 19.05 -15.30 -26.84
N LYS A 192 18.02 -15.98 -27.36
CA LYS A 192 16.63 -15.55 -27.16
C LYS A 192 16.19 -15.64 -25.70
N THR A 193 16.68 -16.61 -24.94
CA THR A 193 16.40 -16.71 -23.50
C THR A 193 17.04 -15.56 -22.73
N ALA A 194 18.26 -15.16 -23.12
CA ALA A 194 18.92 -13.99 -22.55
C ALA A 194 18.19 -12.69 -22.92
N GLU A 195 17.76 -12.55 -24.18
CA GLU A 195 16.94 -11.44 -24.66
C GLU A 195 15.64 -11.30 -23.87
N LEU A 196 14.87 -12.39 -23.72
CA LEU A 196 13.64 -12.40 -22.93
C LEU A 196 13.90 -12.02 -21.46
N ARG A 197 15.00 -12.51 -20.88
CA ARG A 197 15.39 -12.16 -19.51
C ARG A 197 15.72 -10.68 -19.38
N THR A 198 16.41 -10.09 -20.35
CA THR A 198 16.71 -8.66 -20.38
C THR A 198 15.42 -7.85 -20.51
N TRP A 199 14.53 -8.23 -21.44
CA TRP A 199 13.23 -7.59 -21.62
C TRP A 199 12.38 -7.62 -20.34
N LEU A 200 12.29 -8.78 -19.66
CA LEU A 200 11.56 -8.91 -18.40
C LEU A 200 12.11 -7.99 -17.30
N LYS A 201 13.44 -7.81 -17.23
CA LYS A 201 14.09 -6.93 -16.23
C LYS A 201 13.94 -5.44 -16.55
N GLU A 202 13.94 -5.08 -17.82
CA GLU A 202 13.85 -3.68 -18.26
C GLU A 202 12.41 -3.14 -18.21
N SER A 203 11.43 -4.05 -18.26
CA SER A 203 10.00 -3.75 -18.25
C SER A 203 9.54 -2.97 -17.02
N GLU A 204 8.53 -2.12 -17.21
CA GLU A 204 7.94 -1.24 -16.16
C GLU A 204 7.47 -2.04 -14.93
N PHE A 205 6.81 -3.18 -15.14
CA PHE A 205 6.29 -4.03 -14.07
C PHE A 205 7.37 -4.70 -13.21
N SER A 206 8.61 -4.81 -13.68
CA SER A 206 9.71 -5.34 -12.86
C SER A 206 10.26 -4.30 -11.88
N LYS A 207 10.03 -3.01 -12.17
CA LYS A 207 10.47 -1.87 -11.34
C LYS A 207 9.36 -1.37 -10.42
N ALA A 208 8.11 -1.73 -10.72
CA ALA A 208 6.94 -1.39 -9.94
C ALA A 208 6.96 -2.02 -8.54
N GLU A 209 6.34 -1.33 -7.58
CA GLU A 209 6.25 -1.78 -6.20
C GLU A 209 5.36 -3.03 -6.05
N ARG A 210 5.75 -3.88 -5.11
CA ARG A 210 4.96 -5.05 -4.71
C ARG A 210 4.14 -4.72 -3.48
N GLN A 211 2.88 -5.11 -3.49
CA GLN A 211 1.96 -4.95 -2.38
C GLN A 211 1.35 -6.28 -1.97
N VAL A 212 0.83 -6.33 -0.74
CA VAL A 212 0.03 -7.47 -0.29
C VAL A 212 -1.28 -7.47 -1.07
N CYS A 213 -1.75 -8.66 -1.48
CA CYS A 213 -3.02 -8.77 -2.17
C CYS A 213 -4.17 -8.22 -1.30
N GLY A 214 -5.02 -7.39 -1.90
CA GLY A 214 -6.15 -6.75 -1.24
C GLY A 214 -5.85 -5.36 -0.66
N THR A 215 -4.61 -4.89 -0.75
CA THR A 215 -4.28 -3.48 -0.49
C THR A 215 -4.97 -2.60 -1.54
N GLN A 216 -5.70 -1.58 -1.08
CA GLN A 216 -6.34 -0.61 -1.98
C GLN A 216 -5.40 0.58 -2.13
N THR A 217 -4.97 0.86 -3.35
CA THR A 217 -4.09 1.99 -3.68
C THR A 217 -4.74 2.87 -4.74
N LEU A 218 -4.41 4.16 -4.73
CA LEU A 218 -4.78 5.10 -5.77
C LEU A 218 -3.74 5.10 -6.88
N SER A 219 -4.20 5.03 -8.13
CA SER A 219 -3.34 5.19 -9.30
C SER A 219 -2.55 6.50 -9.27
N GLU A 220 -1.36 6.50 -9.87
CA GLU A 220 -0.48 7.67 -9.94
C GLU A 220 -1.17 8.90 -10.55
N THR A 221 -2.05 8.68 -11.53
CA THR A 221 -2.88 9.72 -12.17
C THR A 221 -3.82 10.42 -11.20
N ILE A 222 -4.44 9.66 -10.29
CA ILE A 222 -5.32 10.22 -9.25
C ILE A 222 -4.48 10.96 -8.21
N VAL A 223 -3.33 10.41 -7.81
CA VAL A 223 -2.42 11.04 -6.86
C VAL A 223 -1.94 12.40 -7.36
N LYS A 224 -1.57 12.52 -8.65
CA LYS A 224 -1.19 13.80 -9.27
C LYS A 224 -2.30 14.86 -9.15
N LYS A 225 -3.57 14.47 -9.34
CA LYS A 225 -4.71 15.38 -9.19
C LYS A 225 -4.98 15.78 -7.75
N ILE A 226 -4.78 14.87 -6.80
CA ILE A 226 -4.86 15.20 -5.38
C ILE A 226 -3.80 16.26 -5.05
N VAL A 227 -2.57 16.10 -5.56
CA VAL A 227 -1.49 17.07 -5.38
C VAL A 227 -1.86 18.44 -5.99
N GLU A 228 -2.47 18.47 -7.17
CA GLU A 228 -2.96 19.72 -7.78
C GLU A 228 -3.98 20.44 -6.88
N GLU A 229 -4.97 19.74 -6.32
CA GLU A 229 -5.97 20.34 -5.42
C GLU A 229 -5.36 20.79 -4.08
N VAL A 230 -4.39 20.05 -3.56
CA VAL A 230 -3.67 20.44 -2.33
C VAL A 230 -2.83 21.70 -2.58
N ASN A 231 -2.15 21.78 -3.73
CA ASN A 231 -1.30 22.93 -4.08
C ASN A 231 -2.10 24.23 -4.18
N LYS A 232 -3.36 24.19 -4.64
CA LYS A 232 -4.25 25.37 -4.65
C LYS A 232 -4.48 25.97 -3.25
N LEU A 233 -4.41 25.15 -2.20
CA LEU A 233 -4.63 25.57 -0.82
C LEU A 233 -3.34 25.90 -0.05
N SER A 234 -2.17 25.63 -0.63
CA SER A 234 -0.88 25.85 0.04
C SER A 234 -0.64 27.31 0.46
N SER A 235 -1.25 28.27 -0.23
CA SER A 235 -1.15 29.71 0.06
C SER A 235 -2.17 30.19 1.10
N VAL A 236 -3.17 29.37 1.45
CA VAL A 236 -4.24 29.76 2.37
C VAL A 236 -3.76 29.65 3.80
N ARG A 237 -3.71 30.79 4.51
CA ARG A 237 -3.29 30.83 5.91
C ARG A 237 -4.33 30.20 6.82
N ALA A 238 -3.85 29.39 7.77
CA ALA A 238 -4.69 28.83 8.82
C ALA A 238 -5.24 29.92 9.76
N LYS A 239 -6.50 29.76 10.18
CA LYS A 239 -7.18 30.66 11.12
C LYS A 239 -7.09 30.10 12.54
N VAL A 240 -6.70 30.95 13.49
CA VAL A 240 -6.70 30.60 14.91
C VAL A 240 -8.07 30.92 15.51
N THR A 241 -8.74 29.91 16.07
CA THR A 241 -10.06 30.04 16.72
C THR A 241 -9.95 29.67 18.19
N LYS A 242 -10.33 30.60 19.08
CA LYS A 242 -10.32 30.37 20.53
C LYS A 242 -11.66 29.74 20.96
N MET A 243 -11.60 28.69 21.77
CA MET A 243 -12.79 27.99 22.27
C MET A 243 -12.57 27.37 23.64
N GLN A 244 -13.66 26.97 24.30
CA GLN A 244 -13.66 26.24 25.57
C GLN A 244 -14.09 24.80 25.34
N VAL A 245 -13.23 23.85 25.70
CA VAL A 245 -13.41 22.42 25.39
C VAL A 245 -13.33 21.58 26.66
N ARG A 246 -14.09 20.48 26.72
CA ARG A 246 -14.01 19.51 27.81
C ARG A 246 -12.73 18.66 27.67
N PRO A 247 -12.02 18.33 28.77
CA PRO A 247 -10.75 17.61 28.71
C PRO A 247 -10.77 16.29 27.91
N HIS A 248 -11.84 15.50 28.01
CA HIS A 248 -11.95 14.23 27.27
C HIS A 248 -12.10 14.37 25.75
N LEU A 249 -12.34 15.59 25.25
CA LEU A 249 -12.37 15.90 23.82
C LEU A 249 -11.03 16.44 23.32
N LEU A 250 -10.01 16.46 24.17
CA LEU A 250 -8.66 16.90 23.83
C LEU A 250 -7.72 15.71 23.92
N PHE A 251 -6.94 15.53 22.87
CA PHE A 251 -5.86 14.57 22.83
C PHE A 251 -4.53 15.29 23.03
N LYS A 252 -3.75 14.89 24.03
CA LYS A 252 -2.38 15.37 24.24
C LYS A 252 -1.40 14.34 23.68
N PRO A 253 -0.55 14.69 22.70
CA PRO A 253 0.51 13.81 22.23
C PRO A 253 1.42 13.36 23.37
N ASN A 254 1.72 12.08 23.42
CA ASN A 254 2.67 11.50 24.37
C ASN A 254 3.67 10.62 23.62
N GLN A 255 4.96 10.82 23.88
CA GLN A 255 6.05 10.06 23.27
C GLN A 255 6.01 8.57 23.65
N LEU A 256 5.48 8.26 24.85
CA LEU A 256 5.38 6.88 25.36
C LEU A 256 4.11 6.13 24.91
N GLN A 257 3.21 6.78 24.16
CA GLN A 257 1.92 6.18 23.78
C GLN A 257 2.04 5.01 22.78
N GLY A 258 3.20 4.88 22.13
CA GLY A 258 3.45 3.82 21.15
C GLY A 258 2.43 3.85 20.02
N SER A 259 1.85 2.68 19.71
CA SER A 259 0.95 2.51 18.56
C SER A 259 -0.53 2.75 18.82
N THR A 260 -0.92 3.13 20.05
CA THR A 260 -2.33 3.27 20.43
C THR A 260 -2.97 4.47 19.71
N PRO A 261 -4.06 4.27 18.94
CA PRO A 261 -4.72 5.38 18.25
C PRO A 261 -5.40 6.32 19.26
N PRO A 262 -5.45 7.64 18.99
CA PRO A 262 -6.18 8.60 19.83
C PRO A 262 -7.67 8.29 19.93
N ASP A 263 -8.25 7.84 18.81
CA ASP A 263 -9.64 7.42 18.70
C ASP A 263 -9.66 5.94 18.31
N LYS A 264 -10.30 5.11 19.14
CA LYS A 264 -10.40 3.67 18.90
C LYS A 264 -11.48 3.30 17.88
N SER A 265 -12.38 4.23 17.57
CA SER A 265 -13.48 4.02 16.63
C SER A 265 -13.11 4.37 15.18
N VAL A 266 -11.90 4.90 14.95
CA VAL A 266 -11.47 5.34 13.63
C VAL A 266 -11.20 4.16 12.69
N ASN A 267 -11.81 4.22 11.51
CA ASN A 267 -11.45 3.38 10.37
C ASN A 267 -10.86 4.28 9.29
N PHE A 268 -9.90 3.76 8.54
CA PHE A 268 -9.21 4.49 7.49
C PHE A 268 -9.69 4.01 6.13
N MET A 269 -10.07 4.95 5.28
CA MET A 269 -10.47 4.72 3.89
C MET A 269 -9.64 5.59 2.94
N LEU A 270 -9.63 5.20 1.67
CA LEU A 270 -9.00 6.01 0.63
C LEU A 270 -9.61 7.42 0.59
N PHE A 271 -8.75 8.40 0.32
CA PHE A 271 -9.07 9.83 0.31
C PHE A 271 -9.42 10.45 1.67
N ASP A 272 -9.34 9.69 2.78
CA ASP A 272 -9.52 10.28 4.10
C ASP A 272 -8.41 11.29 4.42
N ARG A 273 -8.77 12.31 5.19
CA ARG A 273 -7.84 13.30 5.71
C ARG A 273 -7.24 12.79 7.01
N VAL A 274 -5.92 12.83 7.07
CA VAL A 274 -5.17 12.38 8.25
C VAL A 274 -4.24 13.46 8.74
N ILE A 275 -3.95 13.41 10.03
CA ILE A 275 -2.99 14.30 10.67
C ILE A 275 -2.05 13.48 11.53
N ASN A 276 -0.76 13.82 11.49
CA ASN A 276 0.21 13.20 12.37
C ASN A 276 0.07 13.77 13.79
N VAL A 277 -0.29 12.90 14.73
CA VAL A 277 -0.46 13.23 16.14
C VAL A 277 0.72 12.80 17.02
N ARG A 278 1.72 12.13 16.44
CA ARG A 278 2.90 11.63 17.15
C ARG A 278 4.07 12.58 16.99
N GLU A 279 4.80 12.75 18.09
CA GLU A 279 6.03 13.52 18.15
C GLU A 279 7.24 12.58 18.06
N GLY A 280 8.35 13.05 17.47
CA GLY A 280 9.63 12.31 17.49
C GLY A 280 9.83 11.25 16.39
N PHE A 281 9.09 11.33 15.28
CA PHE A 281 9.27 10.45 14.11
C PHE A 281 9.65 11.26 12.85
N SER A 282 9.84 10.58 11.71
CA SER A 282 10.22 11.19 10.42
C SER A 282 9.24 12.25 9.91
N VAL A 283 7.98 12.22 10.36
CA VAL A 283 6.93 13.17 9.98
C VAL A 283 6.71 14.15 11.13
N PRO A 284 6.67 15.48 10.88
CA PRO A 284 6.50 16.46 11.95
C PRO A 284 5.11 16.40 12.58
N LEU A 285 5.00 16.81 13.85
CA LEU A 285 3.73 16.88 14.57
C LEU A 285 2.77 17.87 13.90
N GLY A 286 1.52 17.46 13.70
CA GLY A 286 0.50 18.28 13.06
C GLY A 286 0.57 18.31 11.53
N ALA A 287 1.49 17.55 10.92
CA ALA A 287 1.53 17.38 9.47
C ALA A 287 0.23 16.76 8.97
N ARG A 288 -0.36 17.34 7.93
CA ARG A 288 -1.61 16.87 7.33
C ARG A 288 -1.33 16.07 6.07
N GLY A 289 -2.19 15.12 5.78
CA GLY A 289 -2.06 14.23 4.64
C GLY A 289 -3.40 13.67 4.17
N THR A 290 -3.33 12.89 3.10
CA THR A 290 -4.47 12.18 2.51
C THR A 290 -4.07 10.73 2.33
N ILE A 291 -4.98 9.81 2.63
CA ILE A 291 -4.72 8.38 2.43
C ILE A 291 -4.81 8.05 0.94
N ILE A 292 -3.73 7.48 0.41
CA ILE A 292 -3.61 7.08 -1.00
C ILE A 292 -3.35 5.58 -1.18
N GLY A 293 -3.11 4.84 -0.09
CA GLY A 293 -2.72 3.43 -0.08
C GLY A 293 -2.36 2.98 1.32
#